data_AF-A0A841UCQ6-F1
#
_entry.id   AF-A0A841UCQ6-F1
#
_cell.length_a   1.000
_cell.length_b   1.000
_cell.length_c   1.000
_cell.angle_alpha   90.00
_cell.angle_beta   90.00
_cell.angle_gamma   90.00
#
_symmetry.space_group_name_H-M   'P 1'
#
loop_
_entity.id
_entity.type
_entity.pdbx_description
1 polymer ?
#
loop_
_entity_poly.entity_id
_entity_poly.type
_entity_poly.pdbx_seq_one_letter_code
_entity_poly.pdbx_strand_id
1 'polypeptide(L)'
;MRGHKKLGLDSLLGEEKARLVREIREAERECAVARGRFEEAVEFDQVDYAVYSLEAAEKKLDILIRKAKLLWGQEGPEARTAQTVWAERGTYR
;
A
#
# COMPACT_ATOMS: atom_id res chain seq x y z
N MET A 1 1.68 11.89 -35.45
CA MET A 1 2.63 11.11 -34.63
C MET A 1 2.33 11.25 -33.14
N ARG A 2 1.32 10.55 -32.61
CA ARG A 2 0.95 10.53 -31.17
C ARG A 2 0.71 9.08 -30.77
N GLY A 3 1.78 8.37 -30.38
CA GLY A 3 1.68 6.95 -30.02
C GLY A 3 2.76 6.44 -29.06
N HIS A 4 3.96 7.04 -29.07
CA HIS A 4 5.10 6.48 -28.31
C HIS A 4 5.09 6.78 -26.80
N LYS A 5 4.31 7.76 -26.30
CA LYS A 5 4.33 8.12 -24.87
C LYS A 5 3.52 7.16 -23.97
N LYS A 6 2.51 6.48 -24.51
CA LYS A 6 1.60 5.62 -23.71
C LYS A 6 2.29 4.33 -23.24
N LEU A 7 3.06 3.71 -24.13
CA LEU A 7 3.78 2.45 -23.88
C LEU A 7 4.80 2.53 -22.72
N GLY A 8 5.46 3.67 -22.54
CA GLY A 8 6.42 3.87 -21.44
C GLY A 8 5.75 4.05 -20.08
N LEU A 9 4.58 4.69 -20.03
CA LEU A 9 3.85 4.93 -18.78
C LEU A 9 3.26 3.63 -18.22
N ASP A 10 2.73 2.77 -19.09
CA ASP A 10 2.17 1.48 -18.70
C ASP A 10 3.25 0.54 -18.13
N SER A 11 4.47 0.57 -18.70
CA SER A 11 5.63 -0.19 -18.18
C SER A 11 6.04 0.30 -16.80
N LEU A 12 6.16 1.62 -16.60
CA LEU A 12 6.51 2.22 -15.31
C LEU A 12 5.46 1.92 -14.22
N LEU A 13 4.18 1.97 -14.57
CA LEU A 13 3.09 1.57 -13.68
C LEU A 13 3.18 0.08 -13.31
N GLY A 14 3.53 -0.78 -14.26
CA GLY A 14 3.77 -2.20 -14.01
C GLY A 14 4.94 -2.45 -13.05
N GLU A 15 6.06 -1.75 -13.26
CA GLU A 15 7.25 -1.82 -12.40
C GLU A 15 6.95 -1.34 -10.97
N GLU A 16 6.22 -0.23 -10.82
CA GLU A 16 5.84 0.30 -9.51
C GLU A 16 4.90 -0.65 -8.76
N LYS A 17 3.94 -1.26 -9.45
CA LYS A 17 3.08 -2.31 -8.87
C LYS A 17 3.90 -3.51 -8.40
N ALA A 18 4.83 -3.99 -9.23
CA ALA A 18 5.68 -5.13 -8.88
C ALA A 18 6.57 -4.80 -7.66
N ARG A 19 7.12 -3.59 -7.61
CA ARG A 19 7.87 -3.09 -6.46
C ARG A 19 7.00 -3.06 -5.21
N LEU A 20 5.80 -2.50 -5.29
CA LEU A 20 4.90 -2.38 -4.15
C LEU A 20 4.49 -3.75 -3.60
N VAL A 21 4.24 -4.74 -4.47
CA VAL A 21 3.98 -6.13 -4.05
C VAL A 21 5.16 -6.72 -3.30
N ARG A 22 6.41 -6.47 -3.74
CA ARG A 22 7.60 -6.94 -3.01
C ARG A 22 7.71 -6.29 -1.64
N GLU A 23 7.50 -4.98 -1.55
CA GLU A 23 7.56 -4.23 -0.29
C GLU A 23 6.48 -4.72 0.69
N ILE A 24 5.27 -5.02 0.22
CA ILE A 24 4.19 -5.60 1.04
C ILE A 24 4.62 -6.96 1.60
N ARG A 25 5.12 -7.87 0.76
CA ARG A 25 5.59 -9.19 1.19
C ARG A 25 6.74 -9.11 2.19
N GLU A 26 7.59 -8.10 2.07
CA GLU A 26 8.67 -7.87 3.01
C GLU A 26 8.14 -7.40 4.37
N ALA A 27 7.22 -6.43 4.39
CA ALA A 27 6.57 -5.99 5.62
C ALA A 27 5.79 -7.13 6.31
N GLU A 28 5.12 -8.01 5.56
CA GLU A 28 4.47 -9.20 6.10
C GLU A 28 5.46 -10.16 6.78
N ARG A 29 6.65 -10.37 6.18
CA ARG A 29 7.73 -11.16 6.79
C ARG A 29 8.26 -10.50 8.06
N GLU A 30 8.46 -9.18 8.04
CA GLU A 30 8.88 -8.42 9.23
C GLU A 30 7.89 -8.59 10.38
N CYS A 31 6.57 -8.52 10.10
CA CYS A 31 5.53 -8.78 11.09
C CYS A 31 5.62 -10.21 11.66
N ALA A 32 5.79 -11.21 10.80
CA ALA A 32 5.90 -12.61 11.24
C ALA A 32 7.13 -12.84 12.13
N VAL A 33 8.27 -12.24 11.77
CA VAL A 33 9.50 -12.33 12.57
C VAL A 33 9.35 -11.61 13.91
N ALA A 34 8.80 -10.40 13.92
CA ALA A 34 8.58 -9.65 15.16
C ALA A 34 7.61 -10.38 16.10
N ARG A 35 6.56 -10.99 15.55
CA ARG A 35 5.62 -11.83 16.30
C ARG A 35 6.29 -13.06 16.89
N GLY A 36 7.09 -13.78 16.11
CA GLY A 36 7.87 -14.92 16.63
C GLY A 36 8.82 -14.52 17.74
N ARG A 37 9.51 -13.37 17.61
CA ARG A 37 10.35 -12.82 18.69
C ARG A 37 9.56 -12.50 19.95
N PHE A 38 8.35 -11.96 19.80
CA PHE A 38 7.48 -11.68 20.94
C PHE A 38 7.05 -12.97 21.66
N GLU A 39 6.74 -14.01 20.89
CA GLU A 39 6.35 -15.33 21.43
C GLU A 39 7.52 -16.02 22.16
N GLU A 40 8.76 -15.81 21.70
CA GLU A 40 9.98 -16.39 22.30
C GLU A 40 10.60 -15.50 23.39
N ALA A 41 10.15 -14.26 23.56
CA ALA A 41 10.73 -13.31 24.49
C ALA A 41 10.50 -13.73 25.95
N VAL A 42 11.60 -13.80 26.72
CA VAL A 42 11.56 -14.15 28.16
C VAL A 42 11.87 -12.93 29.02
N GLU A 43 12.80 -12.09 28.56
CA GLU A 43 13.21 -10.88 29.27
C GLU A 43 12.37 -9.68 28.87
N PHE A 44 12.15 -8.75 29.81
CA PHE A 44 11.33 -7.57 29.60
C PHE A 44 11.79 -6.73 28.40
N ASP A 45 13.10 -6.48 28.27
CA ASP A 45 13.65 -5.71 27.15
C ASP A 45 13.44 -6.39 25.77
N GLN A 46 13.36 -7.72 25.76
CA GLN A 46 13.07 -8.48 24.53
C GLN A 46 11.61 -8.32 24.13
N VAL A 47 10.70 -8.30 25.10
CA VAL A 47 9.27 -8.06 24.90
C VAL A 47 9.07 -6.65 24.33
N ASP A 48 9.65 -5.62 24.95
CA ASP A 48 9.54 -4.23 24.50
C ASP A 48 10.06 -4.06 23.06
N TYR A 49 11.23 -4.64 22.77
CA TYR A 49 11.79 -4.60 21.43
C TYR A 49 10.91 -5.32 20.39
N ALA A 50 10.33 -6.46 20.76
CA ALA A 50 9.46 -7.22 19.87
C ALA A 50 8.15 -6.48 19.59
N VAL A 51 7.54 -5.86 20.61
CA VAL A 51 6.34 -5.02 20.46
C VAL A 51 6.63 -3.83 19.57
N TYR A 52 7.69 -3.08 19.85
CA TYR A 52 8.09 -1.93 19.02
C TYR A 52 8.30 -2.33 17.56
N SER A 53 8.99 -3.45 17.33
CA SER A 53 9.26 -3.96 15.98
C SER A 53 7.97 -4.39 15.26
N LEU A 54 7.05 -5.01 15.99
CA LEU A 54 5.77 -5.47 15.44
C LEU A 54 4.89 -4.28 15.05
N GLU A 55 4.74 -3.28 15.92
CA GLU A 55 3.96 -2.07 15.64
C GLU A 55 4.50 -1.32 14.41
N ALA A 56 5.83 -1.20 14.31
CA ALA A 56 6.47 -0.55 13.17
C ALA A 56 6.21 -1.30 11.85
N ALA A 57 6.32 -2.63 11.86
CA ALA A 57 6.07 -3.48 10.70
C ALA A 57 4.59 -3.44 10.27
N GLU A 58 3.66 -3.52 11.22
CA GLU A 58 2.22 -3.43 10.96
C GLU A 58 1.85 -2.06 10.40
N LYS A 59 2.43 -0.97 10.93
CA LYS A 59 2.20 0.37 10.40
C LYS A 59 2.73 0.54 8.97
N LYS A 60 3.91 -0.01 8.69
CA LYS A 60 4.50 -0.04 7.34
C LYS A 60 3.58 -0.80 6.38
N LEU A 61 3.09 -1.97 6.78
CA LEU A 61 2.16 -2.78 5.98
C LEU A 61 0.87 -2.03 5.67
N ASP A 62 0.25 -1.37 6.65
CA ASP A 62 -0.96 -0.55 6.45
C ASP A 62 -0.74 0.57 5.41
N ILE A 63 0.39 1.28 5.50
CA ILE A 63 0.75 2.33 4.53
C ILE A 63 0.89 1.73 3.12
N LEU A 64 1.56 0.58 3.00
CA LEU A 64 1.78 -0.07 1.71
C LEU A 64 0.47 -0.58 1.09
N ILE A 65 -0.42 -1.18 1.90
CA ILE A 65 -1.75 -1.61 1.44
C ILE A 65 -2.57 -0.41 0.96
N ARG A 66 -2.54 0.72 1.68
CA ARG A 66 -3.22 1.94 1.25
C ARG A 66 -2.68 2.47 -0.08
N LYS A 67 -1.35 2.49 -0.26
CA LYS A 67 -0.72 2.84 -1.55
C LYS A 67 -1.18 1.90 -2.66
N ALA A 68 -1.28 0.61 -2.37
CA ALA A 68 -1.65 -0.39 -3.35
C ALA A 68 -3.11 -0.24 -3.79
N LYS A 69 -4.02 -0.01 -2.83
CA LYS A 69 -5.42 0.33 -3.10
C LYS A 69 -5.57 1.59 -3.94
N LEU A 70 -4.77 2.62 -3.70
CA LEU A 70 -4.78 3.82 -4.52
C LEU A 70 -4.30 3.53 -5.94
N LEU A 71 -3.18 2.82 -6.08
CA LEU A 71 -2.58 2.49 -7.38
C LEU A 71 -3.48 1.58 -8.24
N TRP A 72 -4.10 0.57 -7.64
CA TRP A 72 -5.05 -0.31 -8.33
C TRP A 72 -6.45 0.30 -8.47
N GLY A 73 -6.88 1.15 -7.54
CA GLY A 73 -8.16 1.86 -7.60
C GLY A 73 -8.23 2.88 -8.73
N GLN A 74 -7.11 3.41 -9.20
CA GLN A 74 -7.06 4.25 -10.40
C GLN A 74 -7.40 3.49 -11.71
N GLU A 75 -7.52 2.17 -11.68
CA GLU A 75 -7.86 1.34 -12.84
C GLU A 75 -9.35 0.92 -12.90
N GLY A 76 -10.13 1.18 -11.85
CA GLY A 76 -11.55 0.80 -11.78
C GLY A 76 -12.50 1.80 -12.47
N PRO A 77 -13.56 1.35 -13.16
CA PRO A 77 -14.58 2.25 -13.73
C PRO A 77 -15.30 3.11 -12.67
N GLU A 78 -15.36 2.66 -11.40
CA GLU A 78 -15.98 3.41 -10.29
C GLU A 78 -15.18 4.65 -9.84
N ALA A 79 -13.87 4.68 -10.05
CA ALA A 79 -13.05 5.86 -9.73
C ALA A 79 -13.31 7.03 -10.70
N ARG A 80 -13.77 6.74 -11.93
CA ARG A 80 -14.13 7.76 -12.93
C ARG A 80 -15.49 8.39 -12.64
N THR A 81 -16.45 7.61 -12.14
CA THR A 81 -17.80 8.08 -11.82
C THR A 81 -17.82 8.99 -10.59
N ALA A 82 -16.94 8.78 -9.61
CA ALA A 82 -16.83 9.66 -8.46
C ALA A 82 -16.43 11.11 -8.83
N GLN A 83 -15.67 11.34 -9.91
CA GLN A 83 -15.35 12.70 -10.36
C GLN A 83 -16.47 13.36 -11.18
N THR A 84 -17.36 12.59 -11.80
CA THR A 84 -18.48 13.14 -12.61
C THR A 84 -19.66 13.53 -11.72
N VAL A 85 -19.94 12.76 -10.66
CA VAL A 85 -21.11 12.98 -9.79
C VAL A 85 -20.98 14.26 -8.94
N TRP A 86 -19.75 14.72 -8.65
CA TRP A 86 -19.53 15.97 -7.89
C TRP A 86 -19.59 17.22 -8.79
N ALA A 87 -19.48 17.07 -10.11
CA ALA A 87 -19.65 18.17 -11.06
C ALA A 87 -21.14 18.47 -11.34
N GLU A 88 -22.02 17.48 -11.23
CA GLU A 88 -23.46 17.63 -11.54
C GLU A 88 -24.32 18.11 -10.36
N ARG A 89 -23.79 18.08 -9.13
CA ARG A 89 -24.52 18.55 -7.93
C ARG A 89 -24.17 19.97 -7.49
N GLY A 90 -23.50 20.74 -8.36
CA GLY A 90 -23.00 22.10 -8.10
C GLY A 90 -23.86 23.24 -8.63
N THR A 91 -25.15 23.04 -8.89
CA THR A 91 -26.09 24.14 -9.17
C THR A 91 -27.33 24.02 -8.31
N TYR A 92 -27.23 24.41 -7.04
CA TYR A 92 -28.37 24.98 -6.33
C TYR A 92 -28.10 26.46 -6.11
N ARG A 93 -28.96 27.23 -6.76
CA ARG A 93 -29.05 28.68 -6.76
C ARG A 93 -29.53 29.19 -5.41
#